data_AF-A0A257I1Q7-F1
#
_entry.id   AF-A0A257I1Q7-F1
#
_cell.length_a   1.000
_cell.length_b   1.000
_cell.length_c   1.000
_cell.angle_alpha   90.00
_cell.angle_beta   90.00
_cell.angle_gamma   90.00
#
_symmetry.space_group_name_H-M   'P 1'
#
loop_
_entity.id
_entity.type
_entity.pdbx_description
1 polymer ?
#
loop_
_entity_poly.entity_id
_entity_poly.type
_entity_poly.pdbx_seq_one_letter_code
_entity_poly.pdbx_strand_id
1 'polypeptide(L)'
;MTVNDFIKELSNWRLTKYKAINFAIGISALLIYEFVGRPIYRPYIYNNKINDFHIADTLGNTFGTLPTIFFLIAILSNDTTKGNYLIKLGTFSVVVFELVHPLLGKPIDIWDIIATILAGLVSYLIYNGLFKYKSSEQKTTNR
;
A
#
# COMPACT_ATOMS: atom_id res chain seq x y z
N MET A 1 4.49 18.62 1.64
CA MET A 1 5.82 18.25 1.12
C MET A 1 6.03 19.02 -0.15
N THR A 2 7.11 19.79 -0.26
CA THR A 2 7.43 20.55 -1.48
C THR A 2 8.24 19.70 -2.47
N VAL A 3 8.34 20.13 -3.73
CA VAL A 3 9.18 19.47 -4.74
C VAL A 3 10.67 19.48 -4.33
N ASN A 4 11.12 20.55 -3.68
CA ASN A 4 12.50 20.66 -3.20
C ASN A 4 12.78 19.65 -2.06
N ASP A 5 11.81 19.43 -1.18
CA ASP A 5 11.93 18.40 -0.13
C ASP A 5 12.06 17.00 -0.74
N PHE A 6 11.29 16.73 -1.80
CA PHE A 6 11.32 15.47 -2.53
C PHE A 6 12.70 15.21 -3.16
N ILE A 7 13.23 16.17 -3.92
CA ILE A 7 14.53 16.04 -4.59
C ILE A 7 15.64 15.80 -3.56
N LYS A 8 15.58 16.51 -2.42
CA LYS A 8 16.54 16.35 -1.32
C LYS A 8 16.47 14.95 -0.70
N GLU A 9 15.28 14.38 -0.51
CA GLU A 9 15.13 13.02 0.02
C GLU A 9 15.66 11.97 -0.95
N LEU A 10 15.42 12.14 -2.24
CA LEU A 10 15.90 11.23 -3.29
C LEU A 10 17.43 11.29 -3.42
N SER A 11 18.02 12.49 -3.34
CA SER A 11 19.48 12.68 -3.40
C SER A 11 20.21 12.05 -2.20
N ASN A 12 19.60 12.08 -1.01
CA ASN A 12 20.17 11.50 0.21
C ASN A 12 19.69 10.07 0.49
N TRP A 13 19.21 9.38 -0.54
CA TRP A 13 18.62 8.06 -0.38
C TRP A 13 19.65 7.04 0.10
N ARG A 14 19.32 6.33 1.19
CA ARG A 14 20.11 5.23 1.75
C ARG A 14 19.18 4.13 2.23
N LEU A 15 19.58 2.87 2.08
CA LEU A 15 18.79 1.75 2.59
C LEU A 15 18.88 1.68 4.13
N THR A 16 17.88 2.23 4.81
CA THR A 16 17.76 2.17 6.27
C THR A 16 16.87 1.01 6.70
N LYS A 17 16.92 0.62 7.99
CA LYS A 17 15.99 -0.38 8.56
C LYS A 17 14.52 0.00 8.33
N TYR A 18 14.19 1.28 8.44
CA TYR A 18 12.85 1.80 8.14
C TYR A 18 12.42 1.49 6.70
N LYS A 19 13.26 1.81 5.72
CA LYS A 19 12.96 1.54 4.30
C LYS A 19 12.95 0.06 3.99
N ALA A 20 13.86 -0.72 4.56
CA ALA A 20 13.91 -2.17 4.40
C ALA A 20 12.63 -2.85 4.90
N ILE A 21 12.08 -2.42 6.03
CA ILE A 21 10.79 -2.93 6.53
C ILE A 21 9.65 -2.58 5.56
N ASN A 22 9.58 -1.34 5.08
CA ASN A 22 8.54 -0.96 4.12
C ASN A 22 8.67 -1.74 2.80
N PHE A 23 9.89 -1.92 2.26
CA PHE A 23 10.12 -2.78 1.10
C PHE A 23 9.70 -4.22 1.35
N ALA A 24 10.04 -4.79 2.51
CA ALA A 24 9.67 -6.15 2.86
C ALA A 24 8.14 -6.32 2.85
N ILE A 25 7.40 -5.39 3.44
CA ILE A 25 5.92 -5.42 3.44
C ILE A 25 5.38 -5.38 2.00
N GLY A 26 5.88 -4.46 1.17
CA GLY A 26 5.45 -4.37 -0.24
C GLY A 26 5.77 -5.63 -1.04
N ILE A 27 6.98 -6.18 -0.90
CA ILE A 27 7.39 -7.42 -1.56
C ILE A 27 6.52 -8.58 -1.07
N SER A 28 6.30 -8.71 0.24
CA SER A 28 5.42 -9.76 0.79
C SER A 28 4.00 -9.67 0.23
N ALA A 29 3.43 -8.48 0.10
CA ALA A 29 2.11 -8.30 -0.51
C ALA A 29 2.09 -8.78 -1.98
N LEU A 30 3.09 -8.42 -2.78
CA LEU A 30 3.22 -8.90 -4.17
C LEU A 30 3.36 -10.42 -4.23
N LEU A 31 4.21 -11.01 -3.39
CA LEU A 31 4.42 -12.45 -3.37
C LEU A 31 3.16 -13.21 -2.95
N ILE A 32 2.42 -12.71 -1.96
CA ILE A 32 1.14 -13.31 -1.55
C ILE A 32 0.16 -13.29 -2.73
N TYR A 33 0.06 -12.17 -3.45
CA TYR A 33 -0.82 -12.10 -4.61
C TYR A 33 -0.39 -13.03 -5.74
N GLU A 34 0.89 -13.02 -6.11
CA GLU A 34 1.39 -13.77 -7.27
C GLU A 34 1.41 -15.27 -7.02
N PHE A 35 1.74 -15.72 -5.81
CA PHE A 35 1.88 -17.14 -5.50
C PHE A 35 0.66 -17.77 -4.83
N VAL A 36 -0.23 -16.98 -4.22
CA VAL A 36 -1.40 -17.51 -3.50
C VAL A 36 -2.69 -16.91 -4.05
N GLY A 37 -2.80 -15.59 -4.10
CA GLY A 37 -4.03 -14.91 -4.50
C GLY A 37 -4.50 -15.29 -5.90
N ARG A 38 -3.63 -15.09 -6.89
CA ARG A 38 -3.92 -15.29 -8.31
C ARG A 38 -3.97 -16.76 -8.75
N PRO A 39 -3.03 -17.65 -8.36
CA PRO A 39 -3.02 -19.02 -8.85
C PRO A 39 -3.82 -20.01 -7.99
N ILE A 40 -4.09 -19.70 -6.71
CA ILE A 40 -4.75 -20.63 -5.79
C ILE A 40 -6.11 -20.11 -5.36
N TYR A 41 -6.16 -18.95 -4.69
CA TYR A 41 -7.38 -18.45 -4.06
C TYR A 41 -8.46 -18.09 -5.09
N ARG A 42 -8.15 -17.21 -6.05
CA ARG A 42 -9.12 -16.76 -7.05
C ARG A 42 -9.71 -17.93 -7.87
N PRO A 43 -8.90 -18.86 -8.42
CA PRO A 43 -9.43 -20.04 -9.10
C PRO A 43 -10.27 -20.94 -8.19
N TYR A 44 -9.89 -21.12 -6.92
CA TYR A 44 -10.67 -21.90 -5.97
C TYR A 44 -12.06 -21.30 -5.74
N ILE A 45 -12.16 -19.99 -5.53
CA ILE A 45 -13.45 -19.30 -5.36
C ILE A 45 -14.33 -19.46 -6.60
N TYR A 46 -13.77 -19.21 -7.78
CA TYR A 46 -14.52 -19.29 -9.04
C TYR A 46 -14.96 -20.73 -9.37
N ASN A 47 -14.08 -21.73 -9.19
CA ASN A 47 -14.39 -23.13 -9.49
C ASN A 47 -15.46 -23.71 -8.55
N ASN A 48 -15.44 -23.29 -7.28
CA ASN A 48 -16.42 -23.74 -6.29
C ASN A 48 -17.66 -22.84 -6.21
N LYS A 49 -17.75 -21.79 -7.04
CA LYS A 49 -18.86 -20.80 -7.05
C LYS A 49 -19.15 -20.23 -5.66
N ILE A 50 -18.09 -20.00 -4.89
CA ILE A 50 -18.19 -19.43 -3.54
C ILE A 50 -18.45 -17.93 -3.68
N ASN A 51 -19.45 -17.42 -2.98
CA ASN A 51 -19.64 -15.98 -2.85
C ASN A 51 -18.73 -15.45 -1.73
N ASP A 52 -17.61 -14.87 -2.11
CA ASP A 52 -16.64 -14.25 -1.20
C ASP A 52 -16.77 -12.72 -1.13
N PHE A 53 -17.91 -12.17 -1.56
CA PHE A 53 -18.19 -10.73 -1.58
C PHE A 53 -17.18 -9.93 -2.43
N HIS A 54 -16.76 -10.48 -3.58
CA HIS A 54 -15.84 -9.86 -4.55
C HIS A 54 -14.39 -9.72 -4.05
N ILE A 55 -14.00 -10.44 -3.00
CA ILE A 55 -12.60 -10.44 -2.53
C ILE A 55 -11.69 -10.98 -3.64
N ALA A 56 -12.04 -12.11 -4.25
CA ALA A 56 -11.28 -12.71 -5.35
C ALA A 56 -11.14 -11.75 -6.52
N ASP A 57 -12.19 -11.00 -6.86
CA ASP A 57 -12.21 -10.04 -7.99
C ASP A 57 -11.29 -8.85 -7.72
N THR A 58 -11.23 -8.38 -6.48
CA THR A 58 -10.50 -7.17 -6.08
C THR A 58 -9.10 -7.44 -5.52
N LEU A 59 -8.63 -8.70 -5.52
CA LEU A 59 -7.29 -9.08 -5.06
C LEU A 59 -6.20 -8.26 -5.76
N GLY A 60 -6.35 -8.03 -7.08
CA GLY A 60 -5.39 -7.24 -7.86
C GLY A 60 -5.26 -5.81 -7.34
N ASN A 61 -6.39 -5.15 -7.06
CA ASN A 61 -6.38 -3.79 -6.51
C ASN A 61 -5.89 -3.74 -5.07
N THR A 62 -6.31 -4.68 -4.23
CA THR A 62 -5.87 -4.75 -2.83
C THR A 62 -4.37 -4.94 -2.73
N PHE A 63 -3.86 -5.99 -3.38
CA PHE A 63 -2.44 -6.34 -3.35
C PHE A 63 -1.61 -5.59 -4.38
N GLY A 64 -2.19 -4.73 -5.22
CA GLY A 64 -1.48 -3.72 -6.00
C GLY A 64 -1.34 -2.39 -5.25
N THR A 65 -2.37 -1.99 -4.49
CA THR A 65 -2.37 -0.76 -3.69
C THR A 65 -1.40 -0.83 -2.51
N LEU A 66 -1.42 -1.94 -1.76
CA LEU A 66 -0.49 -2.19 -0.65
C LEU A 66 0.98 -1.98 -1.03
N PRO A 67 1.55 -2.70 -2.02
CA PRO A 67 2.94 -2.51 -2.41
C PRO A 67 3.19 -1.13 -3.02
N THR A 68 2.25 -0.56 -3.78
CA THR A 68 2.37 0.81 -4.28
C THR A 68 2.64 1.78 -3.14
N ILE A 69 1.83 1.73 -2.08
CA ILE A 69 1.98 2.60 -0.91
C ILE A 69 3.31 2.34 -0.19
N PHE A 70 3.64 1.08 0.11
CA PHE A 70 4.83 0.77 0.90
C PHE A 70 6.13 1.02 0.14
N PHE A 71 6.16 0.81 -1.18
CA PHE A 71 7.30 1.21 -2.02
C PHE A 71 7.41 2.72 -2.12
N LEU A 72 6.30 3.44 -2.29
CA LEU A 72 6.30 4.89 -2.31
C LEU A 72 6.86 5.46 -0.99
N ILE A 73 6.48 4.90 0.16
CA ILE A 73 7.10 5.24 1.45
C ILE A 73 8.59 4.90 1.47
N ALA A 74 8.98 3.68 1.09
CA ALA A 74 10.37 3.25 1.15
C ALA A 74 11.30 4.09 0.25
N ILE A 75 10.82 4.49 -0.92
CA ILE A 75 11.58 5.32 -1.86
C ILE A 75 11.60 6.76 -1.37
N LEU A 76 10.44 7.33 -1.02
CA LEU A 76 10.30 8.79 -0.83
C LEU A 76 10.39 9.28 0.60
N SER A 77 10.49 8.41 1.60
CA SER A 77 10.51 8.81 3.00
C SER A 77 11.78 8.33 3.69
N ASN A 78 12.48 9.24 4.37
CA ASN A 78 13.67 8.91 5.16
C ASN A 78 13.37 8.72 6.66
N ASP A 79 12.21 9.13 7.13
CA ASP A 79 11.77 9.07 8.53
C ASP A 79 10.28 8.72 8.65
N THR A 80 9.76 8.62 9.87
CA THR A 80 8.38 8.19 10.13
C THR A 80 7.33 9.31 10.06
N THR A 81 7.73 10.55 9.82
CA THR A 81 6.83 11.71 9.90
C THR A 81 5.92 11.82 8.67
N LYS A 82 6.38 11.32 7.52
CA LYS A 82 5.71 11.50 6.23
C LYS A 82 4.84 10.31 5.80
N GLY A 83 4.96 9.15 6.43
CA GLY A 83 4.28 7.94 5.94
C GLY A 83 2.77 8.10 5.84
N ASN A 84 2.11 8.69 6.83
CA ASN A 84 0.66 8.92 6.78
C ASN A 84 0.23 9.84 5.62
N TYR A 85 1.05 10.81 5.25
CA TYR A 85 0.79 11.66 4.07
C TYR A 85 0.92 10.84 2.78
N LEU A 86 1.98 10.03 2.67
CA LEU A 86 2.24 9.19 1.51
C LEU A 86 1.20 8.07 1.34
N ILE A 87 0.65 7.53 2.44
CA ILE A 87 -0.47 6.58 2.40
C ILE A 87 -1.72 7.23 1.80
N LYS A 88 -2.09 8.42 2.28
CA LYS A 88 -3.25 9.16 1.74
C LYS A 88 -3.05 9.49 0.27
N LEU A 89 -1.86 9.99 -0.09
CA LEU A 89 -1.52 10.33 -1.47
C LEU A 89 -1.57 9.10 -2.37
N GLY A 90 -0.92 7.99 -1.98
CA GLY A 90 -0.90 6.76 -2.76
C GLY A 90 -2.30 6.16 -2.93
N THR A 91 -3.09 6.11 -1.86
CA THR A 91 -4.49 5.63 -1.92
C THR A 91 -5.31 6.50 -2.87
N PHE A 92 -5.23 7.82 -2.74
CA PHE A 92 -5.94 8.75 -3.62
C PHE A 92 -5.51 8.60 -5.08
N SER A 93 -4.20 8.48 -5.34
CA SER A 93 -3.67 8.27 -6.69
C SER A 93 -4.20 6.99 -7.34
N VAL A 94 -4.31 5.89 -6.60
CA VAL A 94 -4.86 4.63 -7.14
C VAL A 94 -6.38 4.75 -7.37
N VAL A 95 -7.12 5.41 -6.47
CA VAL A 95 -8.55 5.67 -6.70
C VAL A 95 -8.76 6.52 -7.96
N VAL A 96 -7.97 7.59 -8.15
CA VAL A 96 -8.02 8.39 -9.37
C VAL A 96 -7.67 7.56 -10.60
N PHE A 97 -6.69 6.67 -10.50
CA PHE A 97 -6.33 5.75 -11.58
C PHE A 97 -7.53 4.87 -11.99
N GLU A 98 -8.27 4.31 -11.03
CA GLU A 98 -9.49 3.52 -11.32
C GLU A 98 -10.62 4.34 -11.93
N LEU A 99 -10.76 5.61 -11.53
CA LEU A 99 -11.74 6.50 -12.15
C LEU A 99 -11.37 6.87 -13.60
N VAL A 100 -10.08 6.81 -13.93
CA VAL A 100 -9.53 7.12 -15.25
C VAL A 100 -9.43 5.88 -16.15
N HIS A 101 -9.59 4.67 -15.62
CA HIS A 101 -9.57 3.41 -16.37
C HIS A 101 -10.46 3.40 -17.65
N PRO A 102 -11.63 4.08 -17.70
CA PRO A 102 -12.42 4.22 -18.93
C PRO A 102 -11.68 4.83 -20.11
N LEU A 103 -10.72 5.72 -19.86
CA LEU A 103 -9.88 6.28 -20.93
C LEU A 103 -8.97 5.22 -21.56
N LEU A 104 -8.76 4.09 -20.89
CA LEU A 104 -7.98 2.94 -21.35
C LEU A 104 -8.89 1.80 -21.88
N GLY A 105 -10.19 2.06 -22.07
CA GLY A 105 -11.15 1.09 -22.62
C GLY A 105 -11.67 0.06 -21.61
N LYS A 106 -11.47 0.27 -20.30
CA LYS A 106 -12.02 -0.59 -19.23
C LYS A 106 -13.09 0.14 -18.42
N PRO A 107 -14.20 -0.51 -18.04
CA PRO A 107 -15.21 0.14 -17.20
C PRO A 107 -14.64 0.47 -15.82
N ILE A 108 -15.29 1.43 -15.13
CA ILE A 108 -15.01 1.68 -13.71
C ILE A 108 -15.57 0.50 -12.90
N ASP A 109 -14.73 -0.14 -12.09
CA ASP A 109 -15.17 -1.14 -11.12
C ASP A 109 -15.25 -0.54 -9.72
N ILE A 110 -16.48 -0.46 -9.19
CA ILE A 110 -16.72 0.10 -7.85
C ILE A 110 -16.10 -0.77 -6.75
N TRP A 111 -15.98 -2.08 -6.96
CA TRP A 111 -15.38 -2.99 -5.99
C TRP A 111 -13.87 -2.74 -5.90
N ASP A 112 -13.21 -2.46 -7.02
CA ASP A 112 -11.79 -2.10 -7.04
C ASP A 112 -11.51 -0.77 -6.34
N ILE A 113 -12.42 0.21 -6.44
CA ILE A 113 -12.35 1.46 -5.67
C ILE A 113 -12.49 1.18 -4.16
N ILE A 114 -13.49 0.40 -3.76
CA ILE A 114 -13.70 0.03 -2.35
C ILE A 114 -12.48 -0.71 -1.81
N ALA A 115 -11.96 -1.67 -2.56
CA ALA A 115 -10.77 -2.45 -2.21
C ALA A 115 -9.53 -1.57 -2.06
N THR A 116 -9.37 -0.56 -2.93
CA THR A 116 -8.28 0.42 -2.85
C THR A 116 -8.37 1.24 -1.55
N ILE A 117 -9.56 1.71 -1.19
CA ILE A 117 -9.78 2.47 0.06
C ILE A 117 -9.48 1.60 1.28
N LEU A 118 -9.96 0.36 1.29
CA LEU A 118 -9.69 -0.60 2.36
C LEU A 118 -8.21 -0.95 2.45
N ALA A 119 -7.52 -1.13 1.33
CA ALA A 119 -6.07 -1.37 1.29
C ALA A 119 -5.28 -0.16 1.83
N GLY A 120 -5.74 1.06 1.54
CA GLY A 120 -5.21 2.29 2.14
C GLY A 120 -5.37 2.33 3.66
N LEU A 121 -6.55 1.95 4.16
CA LEU A 121 -6.82 1.83 5.59
C LEU A 121 -5.94 0.76 6.26
N VAL A 122 -5.82 -0.43 5.65
CA VAL A 122 -4.94 -1.50 6.14
C VAL A 122 -3.48 -1.03 6.17
N SER A 123 -3.02 -0.35 5.11
CA SER A 123 -1.69 0.24 5.06
C SER A 123 -1.46 1.25 6.19
N TYR A 124 -2.45 2.09 6.49
CA TYR A 124 -2.43 3.01 7.63
C TYR A 124 -2.29 2.28 8.96
N LEU A 125 -3.08 1.22 9.18
CA LEU A 125 -3.03 0.44 10.42
C LEU A 125 -1.67 -0.24 10.60
N ILE A 126 -1.17 -0.92 9.56
CA ILE A 126 0.15 -1.57 9.58
C ILE A 126 1.25 -0.55 9.86
N TYR A 127 1.27 0.57 9.12
CA TYR A 127 2.30 1.58 9.25
C TYR A 127 2.34 2.20 10.65
N ASN A 128 1.18 2.61 11.20
CA ASN A 128 1.14 3.22 12.53
C ASN A 128 1.41 2.20 13.63
N GLY A 129 0.99 0.94 13.47
CA GLY A 129 1.33 -0.14 14.41
C GLY A 129 2.84 -0.37 14.54
N LEU A 130 3.57 -0.31 13.41
CA LEU A 130 5.02 -0.54 13.40
C LEU A 130 5.84 0.69 13.81
N PHE A 131 5.45 1.88 13.37
CA PHE A 131 6.31 3.06 13.42
C PHE A 131 5.85 4.15 14.39
N LYS A 132 4.56 4.22 14.74
CA LYS A 132 4.04 5.25 15.65
C LYS A 132 4.21 4.85 17.12
N TYR A 133 4.02 3.57 17.46
CA TYR A 133 4.23 3.05 18.82
C TYR A 133 5.66 3.30 19.35
N LYS A 134 6.65 3.24 18.46
CA LYS A 134 8.07 3.42 18.82
C LYS A 134 8.45 4.87 19.13
N SER A 135 7.71 5.84 18.60
CA SER A 135 7.95 7.27 18.86
C SER A 135 7.47 7.70 20.26
N SER A 136 6.48 7.02 20.83
CA SER A 136 6.03 7.24 22.21
C SER A 136 6.99 6.65 23.25
N GLU A 137 7.54 5.45 23.04
CA GLU A 137 8.47 4.83 24.00
C GLU A 137 9.78 5.60 24.13
N GLN A 138 10.35 6.11 23.03
CA GLN A 138 11.58 6.92 23.05
C GLN A 138 11.42 8.27 23.77
N LYS A 139 10.19 8.80 23.89
CA LYS A 139 9.92 10.02 24.67
C LYS A 139 9.86 9.76 26.19
N THR A 140 9.53 8.54 26.61
CA THR A 140 9.46 8.17 28.03
C THR A 140 10.79 7.75 28.64
N THR A 141 11.75 7.26 27.85
CA THR A 141 13.08 6.84 28.36
C THR A 141 14.08 8.00 28.51
N ASN A 142 13.80 9.15 27.90
CA ASN A 142 14.64 10.35 27.97
C ASN A 142 14.10 11.40 28.96
N ARG A 143 13.25 11.00 29.91
CA ARG A 143 12.81 11.80 31.06
C ARG A 143 13.29 11.14 32.33
#